data_AF-A0A1A8FFF1-F1
#
_entry.id   AF-A0A1A8FFF1-F1
#
_cell.length_a   1.000
_cell.length_b   1.000
_cell.length_c   1.000
_cell.angle_alpha   90.00
_cell.angle_beta   90.00
_cell.angle_gamma   90.00
#
_symmetry.space_group_name_H-M   'P 1'
#
loop_
_entity.id
_entity.type
_entity.pdbx_description
1 polymer ?
#
loop_
_entity_poly.entity_id
_entity_poly.type
_entity_poly.pdbx_seq_one_letter_code
_entity_poly.pdbx_strand_id
1 'polypeptide(L)'
;MKFEHFFFFGTGSQVVFLSVLLCVGTNKSQIDPLVYEEQLLWVSGVQGEVNTFRIPLITFTPDGSLLAFSEARKLSFDDIGAKFIAMRRSTNKGNTWSPTAFIVDDDYLSDGLNLGSVVVDEEVGSIILIYSHCFH
;
A
#
# COMPACT_ATOMS: atom_id res chain seq x y z
N MET A 1 -16.19 -13.37 9.05
CA MET A 1 -17.08 -13.03 10.18
C MET A 1 -18.32 -13.92 10.08
N LYS A 2 -18.43 -14.93 10.94
CA LYS A 2 -19.64 -15.75 11.06
C LYS A 2 -20.16 -15.56 12.47
N PHE A 3 -21.38 -15.03 12.58
CA PHE A 3 -22.13 -14.93 13.82
C PHE A 3 -22.87 -16.25 14.00
N GLU A 4 -22.58 -16.98 15.08
CA GLU A 4 -23.34 -18.16 15.47
C GLU A 4 -24.21 -17.78 16.68
N HIS A 5 -25.53 -17.81 16.48
CA HIS A 5 -26.54 -17.80 17.54
C HIS A 5 -26.84 -19.26 17.88
N PHE A 6 -26.65 -19.66 19.14
CA PHE A 6 -27.16 -20.94 19.63
C PHE A 6 -28.07 -20.73 20.84
N PHE A 7 -29.35 -21.03 20.65
CA PHE A 7 -30.29 -21.34 21.72
C PHE A 7 -30.06 -22.78 22.19
N PHE A 8 -30.12 -23.01 23.50
CA PHE A 8 -30.34 -24.35 24.04
C PHE A 8 -31.39 -24.30 25.15
N PHE A 9 -32.49 -25.05 24.95
CA PHE A 9 -33.35 -25.60 25.99
C PHE A 9 -33.20 -27.12 25.95
N GLY A 10 -33.17 -27.79 27.10
CA GLY A 10 -33.37 -29.24 27.16
C GLY A 10 -32.55 -29.95 28.23
N THR A 11 -33.27 -30.45 29.24
CA THR A 11 -32.85 -31.28 30.37
C THR A 11 -32.36 -32.67 29.96
N GLY A 12 -31.30 -33.19 30.59
CA GLY A 12 -30.96 -34.62 30.55
C GLY A 12 -29.48 -34.90 30.81
N SER A 13 -29.20 -35.76 31.78
CA SER A 13 -27.88 -36.15 32.29
C SER A 13 -26.89 -36.52 31.19
N GLN A 14 -25.72 -35.87 31.16
CA GLN A 14 -24.62 -36.22 30.25
C GLN A 14 -23.34 -36.45 31.07
N VAL A 15 -22.77 -37.64 30.88
CA VAL A 15 -21.49 -38.08 31.44
C VAL A 15 -20.39 -37.17 30.91
N VAL A 16 -19.71 -36.44 31.79
CA VAL A 16 -18.58 -35.59 31.42
C VAL A 16 -17.37 -36.47 31.17
N PHE A 17 -17.14 -36.87 29.92
CA PHE A 17 -15.83 -37.33 29.48
C PHE A 17 -14.93 -36.10 29.32
N LEU A 18 -14.10 -35.83 30.34
CA LEU A 18 -13.04 -34.83 30.27
C LEU A 18 -11.92 -35.36 29.37
N SER A 19 -12.13 -35.29 28.05
CA SER A 19 -11.02 -35.39 27.10
C SER A 19 -10.21 -34.11 27.20
N VAL A 20 -9.08 -34.17 27.91
CA VAL A 20 -8.07 -33.11 27.86
C VAL A 20 -7.40 -33.24 26.51
N LEU A 21 -8.02 -32.66 25.48
CA LEU A 21 -7.36 -32.39 24.22
C LEU A 21 -6.35 -31.29 24.54
N LEU A 22 -5.10 -31.67 24.81
CA LEU A 22 -3.97 -30.75 24.71
C LEU A 22 -3.88 -30.31 23.25
N CYS A 23 -4.68 -29.29 22.92
CA CYS A 23 -4.36 -28.41 21.81
C CYS A 23 -3.03 -27.78 22.19
N VAL A 24 -1.92 -28.36 21.72
CA VAL A 24 -0.65 -27.65 21.61
C VAL A 24 -0.93 -26.54 20.61
N GLY A 25 -1.47 -25.44 21.12
CA GLY A 25 -1.63 -24.22 20.36
C GLY A 25 -0.22 -23.82 19.98
N THR A 26 0.10 -23.95 18.70
CA THR A 26 1.30 -23.35 18.14
C THR A 26 1.17 -21.86 18.43
N ASN A 27 1.87 -21.37 19.46
CA ASN A 27 2.02 -19.94 19.68
C ASN A 27 2.80 -19.43 18.47
N LYS A 28 2.08 -18.97 17.44
CA LYS A 28 2.67 -18.12 16.42
C LYS A 28 3.17 -16.91 17.20
N SER A 29 4.49 -16.74 17.26
CA SER A 29 5.08 -15.50 17.75
C SER A 29 4.51 -14.38 16.91
N GLN A 30 3.60 -13.59 17.49
CA GLN A 30 3.01 -12.44 16.84
C GLN A 30 4.00 -11.30 17.00
N ILE A 31 4.52 -10.82 15.88
CA ILE A 31 5.35 -9.61 15.85
C ILE A 31 4.39 -8.42 15.98
N ASP A 32 4.55 -7.64 17.05
CA ASP A 32 3.83 -6.38 17.28
C ASP A 32 4.84 -5.22 17.23
N PRO A 33 5.11 -4.66 16.04
CA PRO A 33 6.07 -3.59 15.89
C PRO A 33 5.51 -2.29 16.47
N LEU A 34 6.33 -1.59 17.26
CA LEU A 34 6.01 -0.25 17.71
C LEU A 34 6.05 0.72 16.51
N VAL A 35 4.88 1.10 16.01
CA VAL A 35 4.74 2.17 15.02
C VAL A 35 4.77 3.50 15.76
N TYR A 36 5.81 4.31 15.51
CA TYR A 36 5.97 5.60 16.19
C TYR A 36 5.20 6.71 15.48
N GLU A 37 5.21 6.72 14.15
CA GLU A 37 4.59 7.76 13.32
C GLU A 37 4.06 7.15 12.01
N GLU A 38 2.87 7.57 11.62
CA GLU A 38 2.22 7.20 10.36
C GLU A 38 1.61 8.45 9.73
N GLN A 39 1.75 8.60 8.42
CA GLN A 39 1.15 9.69 7.67
C GLN A 39 0.66 9.22 6.30
N LEU A 40 -0.57 9.60 5.95
CA LEU A 40 -1.13 9.37 4.63
C LEU A 40 -0.58 10.39 3.63
N LEU A 41 0.16 9.90 2.62
CA LEU A 41 0.67 10.76 1.55
C LEU A 41 -0.35 10.99 0.44
N TRP A 42 -1.18 10.01 0.14
CA TRP A 42 -2.26 10.12 -0.84
C TRP A 42 -3.52 9.45 -0.30
N VAL A 43 -4.67 10.07 -0.56
CA VAL A 43 -5.98 9.54 -0.20
C VAL A 43 -6.85 9.52 -1.45
N SER A 44 -7.30 8.32 -1.82
CA SER A 44 -8.20 8.07 -2.95
C SER A 44 -9.42 9.00 -2.94
N GLY A 45 -9.76 9.58 -4.10
CA GLY A 45 -10.93 10.44 -4.27
C GLY A 45 -10.84 11.84 -3.65
N VAL A 46 -9.71 12.22 -3.05
CA VAL A 46 -9.53 13.55 -2.43
C VAL A 46 -8.63 14.47 -3.26
N GLN A 47 -7.63 13.92 -3.95
CA GLN A 47 -6.56 14.70 -4.60
C GLN A 47 -6.48 14.40 -6.10
N GLY A 48 -6.83 15.39 -6.93
CA GLY A 48 -6.81 15.28 -8.40
C GLY A 48 -7.93 14.40 -8.97
N GLU A 49 -7.93 14.21 -10.30
CA GLU A 49 -8.78 13.22 -10.98
C GLU A 49 -8.24 11.79 -10.78
N VAL A 50 -8.06 11.38 -9.52
CA VAL A 50 -7.46 10.08 -9.16
C VAL A 50 -8.43 9.29 -8.28
N ASN A 51 -8.90 8.17 -8.82
CA ASN A 51 -9.72 7.21 -8.11
C ASN A 51 -8.91 6.48 -7.02
N THR A 52 -7.76 5.89 -7.39
CA THR A 52 -6.99 5.03 -6.47
C THR A 52 -5.48 5.21 -6.64
N PHE A 53 -4.75 5.22 -5.53
CA PHE A 53 -3.29 5.19 -5.52
C PHE A 53 -2.77 3.78 -5.18
N ARG A 54 -1.89 3.22 -6.02
CA ARG A 54 -1.29 1.89 -5.82
C ARG A 54 0.21 1.89 -6.11
N ILE A 55 0.85 0.76 -5.80
CA ILE A 55 2.28 0.49 -6.06
C ILE A 55 3.18 1.58 -5.45
N PRO A 56 3.18 1.74 -4.11
CA PRO A 56 3.99 2.76 -3.47
C PRO A 56 5.48 2.42 -3.59
N LEU A 57 6.27 3.39 -4.04
CA LEU A 57 7.73 3.35 -3.99
C LEU A 57 8.23 4.49 -3.12
N ILE A 58 9.33 4.27 -2.41
CA ILE A 58 10.03 5.32 -1.66
C ILE A 58 11.53 5.14 -1.82
N THR A 59 12.26 6.25 -1.99
CA THR A 59 13.72 6.26 -1.99
C THR A 59 14.25 7.54 -1.34
N PHE A 60 15.57 7.62 -1.16
CA PHE A 60 16.27 8.83 -0.76
C PHE A 60 17.10 9.40 -1.91
N THR A 61 17.42 10.69 -1.86
CA THR A 61 18.39 11.34 -2.76
C THR A 61 19.73 11.49 -2.04
N PRO A 62 20.84 11.73 -2.75
CA PRO A 62 22.16 11.89 -2.11
C PRO A 62 22.23 13.03 -1.07
N ASP A 63 21.36 14.04 -1.19
CA ASP A 63 21.23 15.13 -0.22
C ASP A 63 20.37 14.75 1.02
N GLY A 64 19.89 13.51 1.09
CA GLY A 64 19.07 12.98 2.19
C GLY A 64 17.58 13.30 2.10
N SER A 65 17.10 13.94 1.02
CA SER A 65 15.65 14.09 0.80
C SER A 65 15.00 12.72 0.52
N LEU A 66 13.73 12.56 0.88
CA LEU A 66 12.93 11.39 0.49
C LEU A 66 12.07 11.72 -0.72
N LEU A 67 11.91 10.74 -1.61
CA LEU A 67 10.98 10.77 -2.74
C LEU A 67 10.03 9.59 -2.61
N ALA A 68 8.73 9.86 -2.57
CA ALA A 68 7.68 8.85 -2.63
C ALA A 68 7.02 8.92 -4.01
N PHE A 69 6.72 7.76 -4.59
CA PHE A 69 6.01 7.61 -5.86
C PHE A 69 4.82 6.67 -5.71
N SER A 70 3.81 6.83 -6.56
CA SER A 70 2.68 5.91 -6.67
C SER A 70 2.03 5.97 -8.05
N GLU A 71 1.47 4.84 -8.50
CA GLU A 71 0.50 4.84 -9.58
C GLU A 71 -0.79 5.53 -9.11
N ALA A 72 -1.11 6.64 -9.75
CA ALA A 72 -2.35 7.37 -9.51
C ALA A 72 -3.36 7.01 -10.60
N ARG A 73 -4.18 5.99 -10.33
CA ARG A 73 -5.14 5.40 -11.27
C ARG A 73 -6.38 6.30 -11.36
N LYS A 74 -6.67 6.78 -12.56
CA LYS A 74 -7.64 7.87 -12.75
C LYS A 74 -9.08 7.43 -12.49
N LEU A 75 -9.48 6.28 -13.05
CA LEU A 75 -10.89 5.90 -13.14
C LEU A 75 -11.31 4.79 -12.17
N SER A 76 -10.44 3.81 -11.90
CA SER A 76 -10.75 2.67 -11.01
C SER A 76 -9.50 2.15 -10.28
N PHE A 77 -9.69 1.12 -9.46
CA PHE A 77 -8.61 0.40 -8.78
C PHE A 77 -7.94 -0.67 -9.66
N ASP A 78 -8.44 -0.88 -10.89
CA ASP A 78 -7.99 -1.92 -11.81
C ASP A 78 -6.59 -1.64 -12.36
N ASP A 79 -5.85 -2.69 -12.74
CA ASP A 79 -4.49 -2.55 -13.29
C ASP A 79 -4.49 -1.96 -14.71
N ILE A 80 -5.58 -2.13 -15.46
CA ILE A 80 -5.79 -1.58 -16.80
C ILE A 80 -6.40 -0.18 -16.70
N GLY A 81 -6.07 0.69 -17.65
CA GLY A 81 -6.58 2.04 -17.75
C GLY A 81 -5.54 3.11 -17.44
N ALA A 82 -5.98 4.35 -17.62
CA ALA A 82 -5.17 5.56 -17.51
C ALA A 82 -4.70 5.83 -16.07
N LYS A 83 -3.44 6.22 -15.95
CA LYS A 83 -2.73 6.49 -14.71
C LYS A 83 -1.81 7.69 -14.86
N PHE A 84 -1.63 8.42 -13.77
CA PHE A 84 -0.45 9.24 -13.59
C PHE A 84 0.62 8.47 -12.82
N ILE A 85 1.87 8.89 -12.95
CA ILE A 85 2.89 8.62 -11.93
C ILE A 85 2.94 9.84 -11.00
N ALA A 86 2.45 9.66 -9.77
CA ALA A 86 2.47 10.68 -8.74
C ALA A 86 3.79 10.66 -7.97
N MET A 87 4.28 11.83 -7.56
CA MET A 87 5.47 11.99 -6.74
C MET A 87 5.25 13.04 -5.64
N ARG A 88 5.78 12.78 -4.44
CA ARG A 88 5.95 13.77 -3.37
C ARG A 88 7.38 13.72 -2.85
N ARG A 89 7.93 14.86 -2.43
CA ARG A 89 9.27 14.99 -1.85
C ARG A 89 9.20 15.45 -0.40
N SER A 90 10.03 14.90 0.46
CA SER A 90 10.32 15.43 1.79
C SER A 90 11.79 15.82 1.91
N THR A 91 12.07 17.03 2.37
CA THR A 91 13.44 17.50 2.65
C THR A 91 13.78 17.45 4.14
N ASN A 92 12.90 16.87 4.96
CA ASN A 92 13.01 16.80 6.41
C ASN A 92 12.65 15.42 6.97
N LYS A 93 13.23 14.37 6.35
CA LYS A 93 13.16 12.97 6.81
C LYS A 93 11.74 12.39 6.91
N GLY A 94 10.78 12.93 6.16
CA GLY A 94 9.40 12.45 6.12
C GLY A 94 8.41 13.25 6.98
N ASN A 95 8.87 14.22 7.77
CA ASN A 95 8.00 15.02 8.66
C ASN A 95 6.97 15.83 7.86
N THR A 96 7.38 16.42 6.74
CA THR A 96 6.48 17.14 5.83
C THR A 96 6.80 16.80 4.38
N TRP A 97 5.78 16.87 3.52
CA TRP A 97 5.88 16.52 2.11
C TRP A 97 5.38 17.65 1.22
N SER A 98 6.02 17.81 0.06
CA SER A 98 5.58 18.73 -0.99
C SER A 98 4.16 18.40 -1.45
N PRO A 99 3.48 19.32 -2.16
CA PRO A 99 2.32 18.95 -2.97
C PRO A 99 2.64 17.82 -3.95
N THR A 100 1.62 17.08 -4.36
CA THR A 100 1.74 16.02 -5.37
C THR A 100 2.10 16.61 -6.72
N ALA A 101 3.13 16.06 -7.35
CA ALA A 101 3.46 16.31 -8.75
C ALA A 101 3.11 15.06 -9.58
N PHE A 102 2.48 15.24 -10.74
CA PHE A 102 2.29 14.18 -11.73
C PHE A 102 3.44 14.25 -12.73
N ILE A 103 4.39 13.34 -12.62
CA ILE A 103 5.65 13.37 -13.38
C ILE A 103 5.56 12.64 -14.72
N VAL A 104 4.56 11.77 -14.87
CA VAL A 104 4.16 11.14 -16.13
C VAL A 104 2.64 11.05 -16.16
N ASP A 105 2.05 11.27 -17.33
CA ASP A 105 0.62 11.22 -17.60
C ASP A 105 0.37 10.44 -18.90
N ASP A 106 -0.49 9.42 -18.88
CA ASP A 106 -0.90 8.63 -20.06
C ASP A 106 -2.27 9.03 -20.63
N ASP A 107 -2.75 10.24 -20.30
CA ASP A 107 -4.00 10.83 -20.76
C ASP A 107 -5.23 9.96 -20.41
N TYR A 108 -5.96 9.46 -21.41
CA TYR A 108 -7.14 8.60 -21.20
C TYR A 108 -7.06 7.32 -22.05
N LEU A 109 -5.84 6.86 -22.35
CA LEU A 109 -5.62 5.65 -23.13
C LEU A 109 -5.99 4.39 -22.32
N SER A 110 -6.48 3.37 -23.02
CA SER A 110 -6.98 2.12 -22.42
C SER A 110 -5.88 1.32 -21.74
N ASP A 111 -4.67 1.34 -22.27
CA ASP A 111 -3.53 0.61 -21.72
C ASP A 111 -2.40 1.56 -21.37
N GLY A 112 -2.03 1.51 -20.08
CA GLY A 112 -1.39 2.62 -19.41
C GLY A 112 -0.01 2.32 -18.85
N LEU A 113 0.48 3.30 -18.11
CA LEU A 113 1.72 3.21 -17.35
C LEU A 113 1.63 2.11 -16.28
N ASN A 114 2.73 1.43 -15.99
CA ASN A 114 2.86 0.55 -14.83
C ASN A 114 4.16 0.86 -14.10
N LEU A 115 4.03 1.32 -12.86
CA LEU A 115 5.16 1.74 -12.03
C LEU A 115 5.96 0.51 -11.59
N GLY A 116 7.27 0.55 -11.83
CA GLY A 116 8.19 -0.54 -11.51
C GLY A 116 8.97 -0.25 -10.23
N SER A 117 10.19 0.23 -10.40
CA SER A 117 11.14 0.45 -9.30
C SER A 117 11.83 1.80 -9.44
N VAL A 118 12.46 2.23 -8.36
CA VAL A 118 13.32 3.42 -8.34
C VAL A 118 14.68 3.03 -7.81
N VAL A 119 15.73 3.50 -8.48
CA VAL A 119 17.14 3.26 -8.12
C VAL A 119 17.84 4.61 -8.05
N VAL A 120 18.76 4.74 -7.11
CA VAL A 120 19.57 5.93 -6.93
C VAL A 120 20.99 5.59 -7.33
N ASP A 121 21.54 6.36 -8.25
CA ASP A 121 22.97 6.37 -8.52
C ASP A 121 23.58 7.42 -7.58
N GLU A 122 24.22 6.97 -6.50
CA GLU A 122 24.83 7.86 -5.51
C GLU A 122 26.14 8.49 -5.99
N GLU A 123 26.82 7.90 -6.98
CA GLU A 123 28.07 8.45 -7.53
C GLU A 123 27.79 9.67 -8.41
N VAL A 124 26.77 9.59 -9.27
CA VAL A 124 26.38 10.67 -10.19
C VAL A 124 25.27 11.55 -9.60
N GLY A 125 24.53 11.04 -8.63
CA GLY A 125 23.40 11.69 -7.99
C GLY A 125 22.09 11.65 -8.78
N SER A 126 21.97 10.70 -9.72
CA SER A 126 20.77 10.53 -10.55
C SER A 126 19.74 9.64 -9.85
N ILE A 127 18.46 9.97 -10.04
CA ILE A 127 17.35 9.09 -9.63
C ILE A 127 16.76 8.46 -10.90
N ILE A 128 16.82 7.15 -10.99
CA ILE A 128 16.36 6.37 -12.13
C ILE A 128 15.03 5.74 -11.75
N LEU A 129 13.95 6.23 -12.36
CA LEU A 129 12.61 5.66 -12.21
C LEU A 129 12.32 4.72 -13.39
N ILE A 130 12.07 3.46 -13.09
CA ILE A 130 11.79 2.41 -14.06
C ILE A 130 10.29 2.13 -14.04
N TYR A 131 9.65 2.25 -15.21
CA TYR A 131 8.24 1.94 -15.40
C TYR A 131 8.03 1.35 -16.80
N SER A 132 6.98 0.57 -16.96
CA SER A 132 6.58 0.01 -18.24
C SER A 132 5.54 0.91 -18.90
N HIS A 133 5.63 1.03 -20.21
CA HIS A 133 4.59 1.58 -21.05
C HIS A 133 4.10 0.48 -21.99
N CYS A 134 2.83 0.10 -21.86
CA CYS A 134 2.23 -0.93 -22.70
C CYS A 134 1.68 -0.29 -23.98
N PHE A 135 2.19 -0.70 -25.14
CA PHE A 135 1.66 -0.29 -26.44
C PHE A 135 0.55 -1.26 -26.85
N HIS A 136 -0.67 -0.76 -27.02
CA HIS A 136 -1.80 -1.51 -27.54
C HIS A 136 -2.42 -0.82 -28.75
#